data_AF-A0A699Z0C4-F1
#
_entry.id   AF-A0A699Z0C4-F1
#
_cell.length_a   1.000
_cell.length_b   1.000
_cell.length_c   1.000
_cell.angle_alpha   90.00
_cell.angle_beta   90.00
_cell.angle_gamma   90.00
#
_symmetry.space_group_name_H-M   'P 1'
#
loop_
_entity.id
_entity.type
_entity.pdbx_description
1 polymer ?
#
loop_
_entity_poly.entity_id
_entity_poly.type
_entity_poly.pdbx_seq_one_letter_code
_entity_poly.pdbx_strand_id
1 'polypeptide(L)'
;VVTVPRHKKYPPAGKKAVLQSSTLWLDQVDAKELNEGEEVTLMDWGNAWVRSISKEPETGVVSALSLELHPGGDPKKTRMKLTWLAQSEELVELLLVDFDYLINKRKVEEDDDFMQLVNPTTKFEVPASGDGNMRVLQKGEVIQLERKGYYIVDQPLTKPGKPMVLFCIPDGRTKTMTK
;
A
#
# COMPACT_ATOMS: atom_id res chain seq x y z
N VAL A 1 -3.63 -16.29 13.20
CA VAL A 1 -4.07 -16.16 11.79
C VAL A 1 -5.59 -16.24 11.75
N VAL A 2 -6.24 -15.29 11.09
CA VAL A 2 -7.70 -15.22 10.94
C VAL A 2 -8.06 -15.33 9.47
N THR A 3 -9.12 -16.04 9.13
CA THR A 3 -9.57 -16.15 7.73
C THR A 3 -10.63 -15.09 7.44
N VAL A 4 -10.40 -14.26 6.42
CA VAL A 4 -11.33 -13.18 6.01
C VAL A 4 -11.67 -13.29 4.52
N PRO A 5 -12.81 -12.74 4.05
CA PRO A 5 -13.13 -12.69 2.62
C PRO A 5 -12.08 -11.90 1.83
N ARG A 6 -11.75 -12.33 0.60
CA ARG A 6 -10.90 -11.52 -0.30
C ARG A 6 -11.62 -10.26 -0.78
N HIS A 7 -12.94 -10.35 -0.98
CA HIS A 7 -13.75 -9.22 -1.41
C HIS A 7 -15.05 -9.16 -0.59
N LYS A 8 -15.32 -7.99 0.02
CA LYS A 8 -16.45 -7.80 0.95
C LYS A 8 -17.82 -8.03 0.32
N LYS A 9 -17.94 -7.83 -0.99
CA LYS A 9 -19.21 -7.92 -1.73
C LYS A 9 -19.24 -9.00 -2.81
N TYR A 10 -18.20 -9.82 -2.93
CA TYR A 10 -18.08 -10.84 -3.98
C TYR A 10 -17.59 -12.16 -3.38
N PRO A 11 -18.49 -12.95 -2.78
CA PRO A 11 -18.16 -14.22 -2.15
C PRO A 11 -17.35 -15.21 -3.03
N PRO A 12 -17.56 -15.30 -4.36
CA PRO A 12 -16.78 -16.20 -5.21
C PRO A 12 -15.28 -15.86 -5.29
N ALA A 13 -14.84 -14.67 -4.87
CA ALA A 13 -13.40 -14.39 -4.72
C ALA A 13 -12.72 -15.26 -3.65
N GLY A 14 -13.49 -15.97 -2.83
CA GLY A 14 -12.96 -16.83 -1.77
C GLY A 14 -12.43 -16.04 -0.57
N LYS A 15 -11.52 -16.66 0.17
CA LYS A 15 -10.99 -16.16 1.43
C LYS A 15 -9.47 -16.01 1.38
N LYS A 16 -8.93 -15.21 2.29
CA LYS A 16 -7.49 -15.02 2.54
C LYS A 16 -7.19 -15.20 4.04
N ALA A 17 -5.96 -15.58 4.34
CA ALA A 17 -5.51 -15.77 5.71
C ALA A 17 -4.75 -14.53 6.18
N VAL A 18 -5.29 -13.76 7.11
CA VAL A 18 -4.65 -12.56 7.66
C VAL A 18 -3.87 -12.95 8.93
N LEU A 19 -2.56 -12.68 8.93
CA LEU A 19 -1.73 -12.84 10.11
C LEU A 19 -1.94 -11.61 11.02
N GLN A 20 -2.21 -11.86 12.29
CA GLN A 20 -2.31 -10.85 13.34
C GLN A 20 -1.14 -11.05 14.30
N SER A 21 -0.50 -9.96 14.72
CA SER A 21 0.68 -9.97 15.60
C SER A 21 0.61 -8.82 16.60
N SER A 22 1.32 -8.91 17.72
CA SER A 22 1.48 -7.78 18.64
C SER A 22 2.28 -6.62 18.03
N THR A 23 3.01 -6.88 16.92
CA THR A 23 3.81 -5.87 16.23
C THR A 23 3.39 -5.75 14.77
N LEU A 24 3.09 -4.53 14.35
CA LEU A 24 2.53 -4.21 13.03
C LEU A 24 3.40 -3.18 12.31
N TRP A 25 3.45 -3.31 10.99
CA TRP A 25 3.88 -2.25 10.09
C TRP A 25 2.68 -1.42 9.67
N LEU A 26 2.85 -0.10 9.73
CA LEU A 26 1.91 0.89 9.23
C LEU A 26 2.61 1.78 8.21
N ASP A 27 1.84 2.34 7.29
CA ASP A 27 2.39 3.31 6.36
C ASP A 27 2.81 4.57 7.10
N GLN A 28 3.99 5.10 6.76
CA GLN A 28 4.53 6.28 7.41
C GLN A 28 3.69 7.54 7.18
N VAL A 29 2.99 7.63 6.03
CA VAL A 29 2.09 8.77 5.78
C VAL A 29 0.90 8.74 6.73
N ASP A 30 0.44 7.55 7.10
CA ASP A 30 -0.66 7.40 8.06
C ASP A 30 -0.20 7.63 9.49
N ALA A 31 0.96 7.05 9.85
CA ALA A 31 1.52 7.17 11.19
C ALA A 31 1.73 8.63 11.60
N LYS A 32 2.14 9.49 10.67
CA LYS A 32 2.35 10.94 10.89
C LYS A 32 1.06 11.71 11.22
N GLU A 33 -0.08 11.24 10.73
CA GLU A 33 -1.40 11.89 10.88
C GLU A 33 -2.12 11.48 12.17
N LEU A 34 -1.55 10.56 12.96
CA LEU A 34 -2.12 10.08 14.20
C LEU A 34 -1.83 11.02 15.38
N ASN A 35 -2.75 11.03 16.34
CA ASN A 35 -2.60 11.75 17.60
C ASN A 35 -2.71 10.79 18.78
N GLU A 36 -1.97 11.08 19.86
CA GLU A 36 -2.14 10.34 21.12
C GLU A 36 -3.55 10.53 21.68
N GLY A 37 -4.14 9.45 22.18
CA GLY A 37 -5.52 9.42 22.65
C GLY A 37 -6.57 9.27 21.54
N GLU A 38 -6.19 9.25 20.26
CA GLU A 38 -7.12 9.02 19.15
C GLU A 38 -7.53 7.54 19.05
N GLU A 39 -8.80 7.28 18.69
CA GLU A 39 -9.28 5.94 18.31
C GLU A 39 -9.21 5.77 16.79
N VAL A 40 -8.55 4.70 16.35
CA VAL A 40 -8.35 4.37 14.93
C VAL A 40 -8.95 3.00 14.61
N THR A 41 -9.36 2.80 13.36
CA THR A 41 -9.75 1.47 12.87
C THR A 41 -8.55 0.79 12.21
N LEU A 42 -8.16 -0.37 12.69
CA LEU A 42 -7.31 -1.31 11.96
C LEU A 42 -8.20 -2.12 11.01
N MET A 43 -8.02 -1.93 9.70
CA MET A 43 -8.89 -2.52 8.68
C MET A 43 -8.97 -4.05 8.84
N ASP A 44 -10.21 -4.56 8.82
CA ASP A 44 -10.56 -5.97 8.98
C ASP A 44 -10.04 -6.65 10.27
N TRP A 45 -9.66 -5.86 11.30
CA TRP A 45 -9.30 -6.34 12.63
C TRP A 45 -10.20 -5.75 13.73
N GLY A 46 -10.30 -4.42 13.80
CA GLY A 46 -11.07 -3.73 14.85
C GLY A 46 -10.49 -2.37 15.20
N ASN A 47 -11.04 -1.74 16.22
CA ASN A 47 -10.56 -0.44 16.69
C ASN A 47 -9.38 -0.59 17.67
N ALA A 48 -8.54 0.43 17.73
CA ALA A 48 -7.46 0.55 18.69
C ALA A 48 -7.27 2.01 19.13
N TRP A 49 -6.89 2.20 20.38
CA TRP A 49 -6.46 3.49 20.92
C TRP A 49 -4.98 3.71 20.66
N VAL A 50 -4.62 4.88 20.17
CA VAL A 50 -3.23 5.33 20.09
C VAL A 50 -2.80 5.77 21.49
N ARG A 51 -1.94 4.99 22.14
CA ARG A 51 -1.47 5.26 23.51
C ARG A 51 -0.24 6.14 23.56
N SER A 52 0.68 5.95 22.62
CA SER A 52 1.86 6.80 22.49
C SER A 52 2.40 6.83 21.07
N ILE A 53 3.06 7.93 20.71
CA ILE A 53 3.74 8.13 19.44
C ILE A 53 5.17 8.58 19.71
N SER A 54 6.15 7.79 19.31
CA SER A 54 7.56 8.17 19.35
C SER A 54 7.99 8.68 17.98
N LYS A 55 8.67 9.83 17.97
CA LYS A 55 9.23 10.46 16.77
C LYS A 55 10.72 10.63 16.93
N GLU A 56 11.46 10.42 15.85
CA GLU A 56 12.88 10.75 15.80
C GLU A 56 13.05 12.28 15.88
N PRO A 57 13.85 12.81 16.83
CA PRO A 57 13.92 14.25 17.09
C PRO A 57 14.39 15.08 15.89
N GLU A 58 15.30 14.53 15.08
CA GLU A 58 15.94 15.27 13.98
C GLU A 58 15.08 15.30 12.71
N THR A 59 14.44 14.18 12.39
CA THR A 59 13.72 14.00 11.11
C THR A 59 12.21 14.15 11.26
N GLY A 60 11.68 14.09 12.48
CA GLY A 60 10.24 14.04 12.76
C GLY A 60 9.57 12.76 12.29
N VAL A 61 10.33 11.75 11.85
CA VAL A 61 9.84 10.44 11.42
C VAL A 61 9.26 9.72 12.64
N VAL A 62 8.00 9.28 12.56
CA VAL A 62 7.41 8.37 13.55
C VAL A 62 8.20 7.06 13.52
N SER A 63 8.82 6.72 14.65
CA SER A 63 9.67 5.53 14.80
C SER A 63 8.95 4.38 15.49
N ALA A 64 7.99 4.68 16.37
CA ALA A 64 7.19 3.68 17.05
C ALA A 64 5.81 4.23 17.45
N LEU A 65 4.83 3.33 17.51
CA LEU A 65 3.47 3.58 17.98
C LEU A 65 3.11 2.50 19.00
N SER A 66 2.46 2.90 20.09
CA SER A 66 1.80 1.95 21.00
C SER A 66 0.30 2.00 20.78
N LEU A 67 -0.28 0.85 20.43
CA LEU A 67 -1.71 0.71 20.18
C LEU A 67 -2.32 -0.25 21.19
N GLU A 68 -3.49 0.10 21.72
CA GLU A 68 -4.29 -0.77 22.58
C GLU A 68 -5.58 -1.14 21.88
N LEU A 69 -5.79 -2.43 21.62
CA LEU A 69 -7.02 -2.92 20.99
C LEU A 69 -8.23 -2.55 21.85
N HIS A 70 -9.30 -2.10 21.19
CA HIS A 70 -10.58 -1.79 21.80
C HIS A 70 -11.69 -2.66 21.17
N PRO A 71 -11.84 -3.92 21.63
CA PRO A 71 -12.89 -4.81 21.16
C PRO A 71 -14.27 -4.20 21.46
N GLY A 72 -15.05 -3.89 20.41
CA GLY A 72 -16.38 -3.25 20.54
C GLY A 72 -16.43 -1.78 20.14
N GLY A 73 -15.29 -1.17 19.80
CA GLY A 73 -15.28 0.15 19.16
C GLY A 73 -16.08 0.18 17.85
N ASP A 74 -16.64 1.34 17.50
CA ASP A 74 -17.43 1.53 16.28
C ASP A 74 -16.54 2.13 15.17
N PRO A 75 -16.25 1.37 14.09
CA PRO A 75 -15.43 1.85 12.98
C PRO A 75 -16.01 3.04 12.20
N LYS A 76 -17.27 3.40 12.45
CA LYS A 76 -17.90 4.59 11.87
C LYS A 76 -17.56 5.87 12.65
N LYS A 77 -17.11 5.75 13.90
CA LYS A 77 -16.75 6.89 14.76
C LYS A 77 -15.28 7.27 14.67
N THR A 78 -14.43 6.38 14.15
CA THR A 78 -13.00 6.65 13.96
C THR A 78 -12.77 7.48 12.70
N ARG A 79 -11.91 8.50 12.80
CA ARG A 79 -11.48 9.31 11.65
C ARG A 79 -10.57 8.53 10.71
N MET A 80 -9.58 7.83 11.27
CA MET A 80 -8.55 7.12 10.51
C MET A 80 -8.87 5.63 10.37
N LYS A 81 -8.70 5.13 9.15
CA LYS A 81 -8.79 3.70 8.79
C LYS A 81 -7.47 3.24 8.21
N LEU A 82 -6.75 2.45 8.99
CA LEU A 82 -5.37 2.09 8.74
C LEU A 82 -5.28 0.72 8.07
N THR A 83 -4.52 0.67 6.98
CA THR A 83 -4.00 -0.58 6.42
C THR A 83 -2.73 -0.95 7.18
N TRP A 84 -2.54 -2.23 7.45
CA TRP A 84 -1.47 -2.71 8.31
C TRP A 84 -0.96 -4.07 7.81
N LEU A 85 0.27 -4.40 8.15
CA LEU A 85 0.88 -5.72 7.95
C LEU A 85 1.41 -6.23 9.28
N ALA A 86 1.17 -7.49 9.62
CA ALA A 86 1.85 -8.08 10.76
C ALA A 86 3.36 -8.18 10.48
N GLN A 87 4.19 -7.81 11.46
CA GLN A 87 5.62 -8.06 11.36
C GLN A 87 5.85 -9.58 11.34
N SER A 88 6.41 -10.09 10.24
CA SER A 88 6.62 -11.51 9.99
C SER A 88 7.63 -11.71 8.87
N GLU A 89 8.31 -12.86 8.86
CA GLU A 89 9.13 -13.33 7.74
C GLU A 89 8.30 -13.71 6.52
N GLU A 90 6.98 -13.86 6.69
CA GLU A 90 6.05 -14.20 5.62
C GLU A 90 5.72 -13.03 4.68
N LEU A 91 6.18 -11.81 5.00
CA LEU A 91 6.00 -10.67 4.11
C LEU A 91 6.70 -10.88 2.76
N VAL A 92 6.08 -10.35 1.71
CA VAL A 92 6.57 -10.44 0.35
C VAL A 92 7.21 -9.12 -0.03
N GLU A 93 8.46 -9.13 -0.46
CA GLU A 93 9.09 -7.94 -1.04
C GLU A 93 8.41 -7.60 -2.37
N LEU A 94 8.03 -6.33 -2.52
CA LEU A 94 7.36 -5.81 -3.71
C LEU A 94 8.21 -4.69 -4.32
N LEU A 95 8.12 -4.57 -5.64
CA LEU A 95 8.54 -3.39 -6.38
C LEU A 95 7.31 -2.82 -7.08
N LEU A 96 6.78 -1.72 -6.57
CA LEU A 96 5.66 -1.00 -7.17
C LEU A 96 6.21 -0.12 -8.27
N VAL A 97 5.66 -0.24 -9.47
CA VAL A 97 6.13 0.50 -10.65
C VAL A 97 5.01 1.38 -11.17
N ASP A 98 5.28 2.67 -11.20
CA ASP A 98 4.43 3.68 -11.80
C ASP A 98 5.02 4.16 -13.12
N PHE A 99 4.15 4.40 -14.09
CA PHE A 99 4.53 4.93 -15.39
C PHE A 99 3.93 6.32 -15.62
N ASP A 100 4.69 7.19 -16.28
CA ASP A 100 4.28 8.53 -16.69
C ASP A 100 4.25 8.67 -18.21
N TYR A 101 3.79 9.81 -18.71
CA TYR A 101 3.70 10.07 -20.14
C TYR A 101 5.07 9.98 -20.81
N LEU A 102 5.11 9.35 -21.99
CA LEU A 102 6.32 9.21 -22.79
C LEU A 102 6.84 10.55 -23.34
N ILE A 103 5.94 11.54 -23.48
CA ILE A 103 6.25 12.89 -23.95
C ILE A 103 5.64 13.93 -23.03
N ASN A 104 6.30 15.09 -22.92
CA ASN A 104 5.87 16.19 -22.08
C ASN A 104 4.93 17.19 -22.78
N LYS A 105 4.61 16.96 -24.06
CA LYS A 105 3.73 17.81 -24.86
C LYS A 105 2.42 17.08 -25.18
N ARG A 106 1.29 17.72 -24.86
CA ARG A 106 -0.05 17.14 -25.05
C ARG A 106 -0.41 16.92 -26.52
N LYS A 107 0.06 17.80 -27.40
CA LYS A 107 -0.16 17.74 -28.85
C LYS A 107 1.14 18.08 -29.55
N VAL A 108 1.64 17.15 -30.37
CA VAL A 108 2.81 17.35 -31.22
C VAL A 108 2.36 18.12 -32.45
N GLU A 109 3.12 19.14 -32.83
CA GLU A 109 2.92 19.97 -34.03
C GLU A 109 3.99 19.61 -35.08
N GLU A 110 3.79 20.01 -36.34
CA GLU A 110 4.65 19.59 -37.45
C GLU A 110 6.10 20.11 -37.37
N ASP A 111 6.30 21.23 -36.68
CA ASP A 111 7.59 21.90 -36.48
C ASP A 111 8.32 21.48 -35.20
N ASP A 112 7.74 20.56 -34.41
CA ASP A 112 8.38 20.07 -33.19
C ASP A 112 9.56 19.13 -33.49
N ASP A 113 10.67 19.35 -32.79
CA ASP A 113 11.70 18.33 -32.63
C ASP A 113 11.24 17.30 -31.61
N PHE A 114 10.78 16.13 -32.09
CA PHE A 114 10.29 15.03 -31.25
C PHE A 114 11.27 14.65 -30.13
N MET A 115 12.58 14.70 -30.38
CA MET A 115 13.58 14.30 -29.38
C MET A 115 13.58 15.23 -28.16
N GLN A 116 13.18 16.50 -28.35
CA GLN A 116 13.05 17.47 -27.26
C GLN A 116 11.75 17.27 -26.46
N LEU A 117 10.78 16.53 -27.01
CA LEU A 117 9.49 16.27 -26.35
C LEU A 117 9.52 15.04 -25.45
N VAL A 118 10.49 14.13 -25.66
CA VAL A 118 10.61 12.88 -24.89
C VAL A 118 10.76 13.19 -23.41
N ASN A 119 9.94 12.53 -22.58
CA ASN A 119 10.08 12.61 -21.14
C ASN A 119 11.27 11.74 -20.70
N PRO A 120 12.31 12.31 -20.06
CA PRO A 120 13.46 11.55 -19.62
C PRO A 120 13.14 10.58 -18.47
N THR A 121 12.04 10.81 -17.73
CA THR A 121 11.68 10.02 -16.56
C THR A 121 10.24 9.55 -16.65
N THR A 122 10.04 8.34 -17.17
CA THR A 122 8.72 7.75 -17.41
C THR A 122 8.40 6.56 -16.52
N LYS A 123 9.37 6.11 -15.72
CA LYS A 123 9.24 4.93 -14.85
C LYS A 123 9.72 5.29 -13.45
N PHE A 124 8.90 4.97 -12.46
CA PHE A 124 9.18 5.20 -11.05
C PHE A 124 9.03 3.87 -10.33
N GLU A 125 9.99 3.54 -9.48
CA GLU A 125 10.01 2.28 -8.75
C GLU A 125 10.06 2.55 -7.26
N VAL A 126 9.12 1.97 -6.52
CA VAL A 126 9.00 2.12 -5.07
C VAL A 126 9.04 0.75 -4.42
N PRO A 127 10.09 0.43 -3.65
CA PRO A 127 10.12 -0.78 -2.83
C PRO A 127 8.99 -0.75 -1.80
N ALA A 128 8.33 -1.89 -1.60
CA ALA A 128 7.26 -2.02 -0.61
C ALA A 128 7.22 -3.44 -0.02
N SER A 129 6.43 -3.60 1.04
CA SER A 129 6.13 -4.90 1.64
C SER A 129 4.69 -5.28 1.38
N GLY A 130 4.48 -6.53 1.01
CA GLY A 130 3.19 -7.15 0.74
C GLY A 130 2.85 -8.24 1.74
N ASP A 131 1.56 -8.54 1.84
CA ASP A 131 1.05 -9.63 2.66
C ASP A 131 1.43 -11.00 2.07
N GLY A 132 1.63 -12.01 2.94
CA GLY A 132 2.04 -13.37 2.53
C GLY A 132 1.08 -14.06 1.56
N ASN A 133 -0.21 -13.68 1.52
CA ASN A 133 -1.15 -14.19 0.52
C ASN A 133 -0.76 -13.81 -0.91
N MET A 134 0.12 -12.83 -1.11
CA MET A 134 0.57 -12.41 -2.43
C MET A 134 1.51 -13.44 -3.09
N ARG A 135 2.12 -14.36 -2.32
CA ARG A 135 3.07 -15.37 -2.85
C ARG A 135 2.50 -16.25 -3.95
N VAL A 136 1.18 -16.46 -3.95
CA VAL A 136 0.51 -17.33 -4.92
C VAL A 136 0.06 -16.59 -6.19
N LEU A 137 0.22 -15.25 -6.22
CA LEU A 137 -0.23 -14.46 -7.36
C LEU A 137 0.59 -14.77 -8.62
N GLN A 138 -0.10 -14.81 -9.75
CA GLN A 138 0.45 -15.13 -11.06
C GLN A 138 0.54 -13.88 -11.94
N LYS A 139 1.39 -13.95 -12.96
CA LYS A 139 1.51 -12.88 -13.96
C LYS A 139 0.14 -12.56 -14.58
N GLY A 140 -0.16 -11.27 -14.69
CA GLY A 140 -1.40 -10.77 -15.28
C GLY A 140 -2.59 -10.70 -14.32
N GLU A 141 -2.47 -11.22 -13.09
CA GLU A 141 -3.52 -11.03 -12.09
C GLU A 141 -3.58 -9.56 -11.66
N VAL A 142 -4.80 -9.04 -11.54
CA VAL A 142 -5.09 -7.68 -11.09
C VAL A 142 -5.51 -7.73 -9.63
N ILE A 143 -4.85 -6.91 -8.81
CA ILE A 143 -5.12 -6.79 -7.39
C ILE A 143 -5.36 -5.33 -7.02
N GLN A 144 -6.09 -5.12 -5.93
CA GLN A 144 -6.18 -3.82 -5.29
C GLN A 144 -5.31 -3.83 -4.03
N LEU A 145 -4.30 -2.97 -4.00
CA LEU A 145 -3.61 -2.64 -2.77
C LEU A 145 -4.42 -1.53 -2.08
N GLU A 146 -5.00 -1.84 -0.93
CA GLU A 146 -5.87 -0.92 -0.21
C GLU A 146 -5.16 0.42 0.03
N ARG A 147 -5.84 1.52 -0.30
CA ARG A 147 -5.31 2.90 -0.22
C ARG A 147 -4.10 3.22 -1.10
N LYS A 148 -3.61 2.27 -1.92
CA LYS A 148 -2.50 2.48 -2.86
C LYS A 148 -2.95 2.45 -4.33
N GLY A 149 -4.00 1.71 -4.66
CA GLY A 149 -4.55 1.66 -6.01
C GLY A 149 -4.69 0.24 -6.57
N TYR A 150 -4.91 0.14 -7.87
CA TYR A 150 -4.97 -1.12 -8.60
C TYR A 150 -3.62 -1.41 -9.25
N TYR A 151 -3.22 -2.68 -9.22
CA TYR A 151 -1.95 -3.13 -9.77
C TYR A 151 -2.15 -4.42 -10.54
N ILE A 152 -1.35 -4.61 -11.59
CA ILE A 152 -1.23 -5.88 -12.31
C ILE A 152 0.14 -6.51 -12.00
N VAL A 153 0.17 -7.82 -11.80
CA VAL A 153 1.41 -8.55 -11.58
C VAL A 153 2.18 -8.65 -12.90
N ASP A 154 3.31 -7.96 -13.01
CA ASP A 154 4.21 -8.10 -14.16
C ASP A 154 5.16 -9.29 -13.98
N GLN A 155 5.73 -9.41 -12.77
CA GLN A 155 6.62 -10.50 -12.39
C GLN A 155 6.15 -11.11 -11.07
N PRO A 156 5.62 -12.35 -11.09
CA PRO A 156 5.23 -13.03 -9.86
C PRO A 156 6.47 -13.44 -9.07
N LEU A 157 6.26 -13.83 -7.81
CA LEU A 157 7.32 -14.32 -6.96
C LEU A 157 7.78 -15.69 -7.46
N THR A 158 8.87 -15.71 -8.24
CA THR A 158 9.40 -16.96 -8.84
C THR A 158 10.55 -17.57 -8.05
N LYS A 159 11.28 -16.74 -7.28
CA LYS A 159 12.45 -17.16 -6.51
C LYS A 159 12.55 -16.34 -5.21
N PRO A 160 13.07 -16.93 -4.12
CA PRO A 160 13.41 -16.17 -2.92
C PRO A 160 14.39 -15.03 -3.24
N GLY A 161 14.23 -13.87 -2.58
CA GLY A 161 15.13 -12.72 -2.71
C GLY A 161 14.97 -11.89 -3.99
N LYS A 162 13.96 -12.17 -4.83
CA LYS A 162 13.53 -11.24 -5.88
C LYS A 162 12.14 -10.69 -5.54
N PRO A 163 11.95 -9.36 -5.56
CA PRO A 163 10.64 -8.79 -5.29
C PRO A 163 9.65 -9.16 -6.39
N MET A 164 8.38 -9.27 -6.01
CA MET A 164 7.28 -9.28 -6.97
C MET A 164 7.15 -7.90 -7.60
N VAL A 165 7.08 -7.83 -8.93
CA VAL A 165 6.94 -6.55 -9.66
C VAL A 165 5.47 -6.31 -9.99
N LEU A 166 4.97 -5.16 -9.56
CA LEU A 166 3.58 -4.75 -9.71
C LEU A 166 3.52 -3.46 -10.51
N PHE A 167 2.80 -3.46 -11.64
CA PHE A 167 2.58 -2.26 -12.43
C PHE A 167 1.29 -1.60 -11.98
N CYS A 168 1.37 -0.32 -11.62
CA CYS A 168 0.21 0.50 -11.28
C CYS A 168 -0.73 0.61 -12.48
N ILE A 169 -2.02 0.35 -12.26
CA ILE A 169 -3.08 0.53 -13.24
C ILE A 169 -3.69 1.91 -12.99
N PRO A 170 -3.60 2.85 -13.95
CA PRO A 170 -4.20 4.17 -13.80
C PRO A 170 -5.71 4.07 -13.56
N ASP A 171 -6.21 4.69 -12.49
CA ASP A 171 -7.63 4.70 -12.13
C ASP A 171 -8.34 6.03 -12.48
N GLY A 172 -7.63 6.92 -13.18
CA GLY A 172 -8.14 8.23 -13.62
C GLY A 172 -8.21 9.29 -12.50
N ARG A 173 -7.81 8.97 -11.27
CA ARG A 173 -7.69 9.97 -10.21
C ARG A 173 -6.39 10.75 -10.37
N THR A 174 -6.42 12.04 -10.03
CA THR A 174 -5.23 12.89 -10.07
C THR A 174 -4.15 12.29 -9.17
N LYS A 175 -3.01 11.90 -9.76
CA LYS A 175 -1.91 11.25 -9.03
C LYS A 175 -1.40 12.16 -7.91
N THR A 176 -1.41 11.69 -6.67
CA THR A 176 -0.45 12.15 -5.66
C THR A 176 0.87 11.45 -5.99
N MET A 177 1.61 11.96 -6.98
CA MET A 177 2.90 11.36 -7.34
C MET A 177 3.77 11.32 -6.08
N THR A 178 4.17 10.12 -5.66
CA THR A 178 5.28 9.99 -4.70
C THR A 178 6.54 10.24 -5.50
N LYS A 179 6.90 11.52 -5.65
CA LYS A 179 8.23 11.92 -6.11
C LYS A 179 9.22 11.80 -4.96
#